data_AF-A0A2U1M7N5-F1
#
_entry.id   AF-A0A2U1M7N5-F1
#
_cell.length_a   1.000
_cell.length_b   1.000
_cell.length_c   1.000
_cell.angle_alpha   90.00
_cell.angle_beta   90.00
_cell.angle_gamma   90.00
#
_symmetry.space_group_name_H-M   'P 1'
#
loop_
_entity.id
_entity.type
_entity.pdbx_description
1 polymer ?
#
loop_
_entity_poly.entity_id
_entity_poly.type
_entity_poly.pdbx_seq_one_letter_code
_entity_poly.pdbx_strand_id
1 'polypeptide(L)'
;MPFCEELGAAAGSPFVRDMMIVKFHREVDALLLDEAELRKKAKGIRSRVAERDMVLGELQHLMAFDSTLQSISKLSKLQTQDLTEVAAILVNVMKKQTRASELLGVIENLKALPY
;
A
#
# COMPACT_ATOMS: atom_id res chain seq x y z
N MET A 1 14.78 -2.92 29.67
CA MET A 1 13.44 -3.07 29.04
C MET A 1 13.30 -4.53 28.64
N PRO A 2 12.22 -5.22 29.02
CA PRO A 2 12.08 -6.67 28.80
C PRO A 2 12.23 -7.09 27.32
N PHE A 3 11.84 -6.23 26.37
CA PHE A 3 11.97 -6.49 24.93
C PHE A 3 13.43 -6.56 24.42
N CYS A 4 14.35 -5.81 25.03
CA CYS A 4 15.77 -5.84 24.63
C CYS A 4 16.48 -7.09 25.13
N GLU A 5 16.04 -7.67 26.24
CA GLU A 5 16.58 -8.92 26.79
C GLU A 5 16.19 -10.11 25.91
N GLU A 6 14.94 -10.15 25.41
CA GLU A 6 14.47 -11.17 24.47
C GLU A 6 15.20 -11.10 23.11
N LEU A 7 15.43 -9.90 22.58
CA LEU A 7 16.21 -9.70 21.34
C LEU A 7 17.69 -10.04 21.52
N GLY A 8 18.28 -9.72 22.68
CA GLY A 8 19.65 -10.12 23.01
C GLY A 8 19.80 -11.64 23.12
N ALA A 9 18.84 -12.32 23.75
CA ALA A 9 18.79 -13.77 23.82
C ALA A 9 18.59 -14.43 22.44
N ALA A 10 17.72 -13.85 21.59
CA ALA A 10 17.47 -14.35 20.24
C ALA A 10 18.66 -14.12 19.28
N ALA A 11 19.37 -13.00 19.43
CA ALA A 11 20.58 -12.74 18.67
C ALA A 11 21.72 -13.68 19.13
N GLY A 12 21.92 -13.88 20.43
CA GLY A 12 22.91 -14.83 20.98
C GLY A 12 24.39 -14.53 20.64
N SER A 13 24.66 -13.59 19.73
CA SER A 13 25.98 -13.07 19.38
C SER A 13 25.87 -11.78 18.54
N PRO A 14 26.91 -10.92 18.54
CA PRO A 14 26.99 -9.75 17.66
C PRO A 14 26.85 -10.09 16.18
N PHE A 15 27.40 -11.23 15.74
CA PHE A 15 27.34 -11.66 14.35
C PHE A 15 25.89 -11.91 13.88
N VAL A 16 25.11 -12.63 14.68
CA VAL A 16 23.71 -12.92 14.36
C VAL A 16 22.87 -11.65 14.38
N ARG A 17 23.12 -10.75 15.34
CA ARG A 17 22.47 -9.44 15.40
C ARG A 17 22.69 -8.65 14.10
N ASP A 18 23.93 -8.54 13.64
CA ASP A 18 24.27 -7.79 12.43
C ASP A 18 23.62 -8.43 11.19
N MET A 19 23.56 -9.77 11.14
CA MET A 19 22.86 -10.49 10.08
C MET A 19 21.34 -10.25 10.11
N MET A 20 20.71 -10.20 11.30
CA MET A 20 19.29 -9.87 11.45
C MET A 20 19.00 -8.44 10.98
N ILE A 21 19.85 -7.48 11.34
CA ILE A 21 19.73 -6.09 10.89
C ILE A 21 19.74 -6.02 9.36
N VAL A 22 20.69 -6.68 8.71
CA VAL A 22 20.77 -6.70 7.23
C VAL A 22 19.53 -7.36 6.63
N LYS A 23 19.06 -8.47 7.20
CA LYS A 23 17.87 -9.17 6.72
C LYS A 23 16.62 -8.30 6.81
N PHE A 24 16.42 -7.62 7.92
CA PHE A 24 15.27 -6.72 8.10
C PHE A 24 15.35 -5.49 7.20
N HIS A 25 16.53 -4.91 6.95
CA HIS A 25 16.66 -3.83 5.97
C HIS A 25 16.23 -4.28 4.57
N ARG A 26 16.66 -5.47 4.13
CA ARG A 26 16.25 -6.02 2.83
C ARG A 26 14.74 -6.24 2.73
N GLU A 27 14.11 -6.69 3.83
CA GLU A 27 12.64 -6.84 3.90
C GLU A 27 11.95 -5.48 3.80
N VAL A 28 12.46 -4.45 4.49
CA VAL A 28 11.95 -3.07 4.39
C VAL A 28 12.07 -2.56 2.96
N ASP A 29 13.22 -2.71 2.31
CA ASP A 29 13.44 -2.26 0.93
C ASP A 29 12.45 -2.92 -0.05
N ALA A 30 12.24 -4.23 0.09
CA ALA A 30 11.28 -4.97 -0.72
C ALA A 30 9.84 -4.48 -0.48
N LEU A 31 9.45 -4.23 0.77
CA LEU A 31 8.13 -3.71 1.11
C LEU A 31 7.88 -2.33 0.50
N LEU A 32 8.88 -1.44 0.54
CA LEU A 32 8.79 -0.08 -0.01
C LEU A 32 8.72 -0.09 -1.55
N LEU A 33 9.44 -0.99 -2.20
CA LEU A 33 9.37 -1.17 -3.66
C LEU A 33 7.96 -1.63 -4.08
N ASP A 34 7.44 -2.68 -3.44
CA ASP A 34 6.08 -3.18 -3.66
C ASP A 34 5.03 -2.10 -3.40
N GLU A 35 5.19 -1.33 -2.32
CA GLU A 35 4.29 -0.22 -1.99
C GLU A 35 4.27 0.85 -3.09
N ALA A 36 5.43 1.20 -3.64
CA ALA A 36 5.54 2.18 -4.72
C ALA A 36 4.82 1.69 -5.98
N GLU A 37 4.93 0.41 -6.33
CA GLU A 37 4.20 -0.18 -7.46
C GLU A 37 2.68 -0.15 -7.23
N LEU A 38 2.23 -0.51 -6.03
CA LEU A 38 0.81 -0.42 -5.66
C LEU A 38 0.29 1.01 -5.76
N ARG A 39 1.05 2.01 -5.29
CA ARG A 39 0.69 3.42 -5.42
C ARG A 39 0.62 3.86 -6.89
N LYS A 40 1.55 3.41 -7.72
CA LYS A 40 1.53 3.68 -9.17
C LYS A 40 0.26 3.09 -9.81
N LYS A 41 -0.10 1.86 -9.44
CA LYS A 41 -1.35 1.22 -9.90
C LYS A 41 -2.59 1.99 -9.45
N ALA A 42 -2.67 2.35 -8.17
CA ALA A 42 -3.79 3.14 -7.63
C ALA A 42 -3.93 4.49 -8.34
N LYS A 43 -2.82 5.17 -8.64
CA LYS A 43 -2.81 6.42 -9.42
C LYS A 43 -3.40 6.21 -10.81
N GLY A 44 -2.99 5.16 -11.51
CA GLY A 44 -3.53 4.82 -12.84
C GLY A 44 -5.04 4.60 -12.81
N ILE A 45 -5.55 3.86 -11.81
CA ILE A 45 -7.00 3.63 -11.67
C ILE A 45 -7.74 4.94 -11.37
N ARG A 46 -7.21 5.78 -10.48
CA ARG A 46 -7.80 7.10 -10.18
C ARG A 46 -7.87 8.01 -11.41
N SER A 47 -6.86 7.97 -12.29
CA SER A 47 -6.91 8.68 -13.57
C SER A 47 -8.07 8.20 -14.45
N ARG A 48 -8.28 6.87 -14.57
CA ARG A 48 -9.43 6.32 -15.30
C ARG A 48 -10.76 6.72 -14.69
N VAL A 49 -10.85 6.78 -13.36
CA VAL A 49 -12.05 7.25 -12.66
C VAL A 49 -12.34 8.70 -13.02
N ALA A 50 -11.34 9.58 -12.97
CA ALA A 50 -11.48 10.98 -13.33
C ALA A 50 -11.92 11.18 -14.78
N GLU A 51 -11.38 10.38 -15.72
CA GLU A 51 -11.83 10.38 -17.12
C GLU A 51 -13.31 9.99 -17.25
N ARG A 52 -13.75 8.96 -16.51
CA ARG A 52 -15.16 8.55 -16.50
C ARG A 52 -16.07 9.58 -15.87
N ASP A 53 -15.63 10.29 -14.83
CA ASP A 53 -16.40 11.38 -14.21
C ASP A 53 -16.69 12.49 -15.21
N MET A 54 -15.72 12.86 -16.06
CA MET A 54 -15.95 13.83 -17.13
C MET A 54 -17.00 13.35 -18.13
N VAL A 55 -16.86 12.11 -18.62
CA VAL A 55 -17.81 11.52 -19.58
C VAL A 55 -19.22 11.39 -18.97
N LEU A 56 -19.33 11.02 -17.70
CA LEU A 56 -20.60 10.95 -16.99
C LEU A 56 -21.27 12.32 -16.89
N GLY A 57 -20.50 13.38 -16.61
CA GLY A 57 -21.00 14.75 -16.61
C GLY A 57 -21.59 15.15 -17.97
N GLU A 58 -20.86 14.87 -19.06
CA GLU A 58 -21.35 15.14 -20.43
C GLU A 58 -22.63 14.34 -20.75
N LEU A 59 -22.67 13.06 -20.41
CA LEU A 59 -23.84 12.20 -20.66
C LEU A 59 -25.06 12.62 -19.83
N GLN A 60 -24.88 13.15 -18.62
CA GLN A 60 -25.99 13.67 -17.80
C GLN A 60 -26.70 14.86 -18.46
N HIS A 61 -26.00 15.65 -19.28
CA HIS A 61 -26.61 16.72 -20.06
C HIS A 61 -27.42 16.21 -21.27
N LEU A 62 -27.21 14.96 -21.69
CA LEU A 62 -27.82 14.33 -22.85
C LEU A 62 -28.94 13.32 -22.48
N MET A 63 -29.47 13.36 -21.26
CA MET A 63 -30.45 12.39 -20.68
C MET A 63 -31.79 12.23 -21.44
N ALA A 64 -31.94 12.78 -22.64
CA ALA A 64 -33.12 12.67 -23.46
C ALA A 64 -33.37 11.27 -24.07
N PHE A 65 -32.43 10.32 -23.93
CA PHE A 65 -32.51 8.99 -24.56
C PHE A 65 -32.26 7.84 -23.56
N ASP A 66 -33.03 6.76 -23.66
CA ASP A 66 -32.87 5.55 -22.84
C ASP A 66 -31.48 4.90 -22.99
N SER A 67 -30.87 5.02 -24.16
CA SER A 67 -29.49 4.56 -24.43
C SER A 67 -28.45 5.34 -23.62
N THR A 68 -28.69 6.62 -23.34
CA THR A 68 -27.84 7.46 -22.48
C THR A 68 -27.92 6.97 -21.03
N LEU A 69 -29.12 6.67 -20.52
CA LEU A 69 -29.31 6.13 -19.18
C LEU A 69 -28.62 4.78 -19.00
N GLN A 70 -28.70 3.90 -20.01
CA GLN A 70 -28.00 2.61 -19.97
C GLN A 70 -26.47 2.78 -19.94
N SER A 71 -25.94 3.74 -20.69
CA SER A 71 -24.51 4.05 -20.73
C SER A 71 -24.02 4.63 -19.41
N ILE A 72 -24.76 5.56 -18.81
CA ILE A 72 -24.51 6.09 -17.47
C ILE A 72 -24.46 4.95 -16.44
N SER A 73 -25.47 4.06 -16.44
CA SER A 73 -25.51 2.92 -15.51
C SER A 73 -24.29 2.02 -15.63
N LYS A 74 -23.84 1.72 -16.86
CA LYS A 74 -22.64 0.91 -17.11
C LYS A 74 -21.38 1.62 -16.61
N LEU A 75 -21.21 2.91 -16.90
CA LEU A 75 -20.07 3.70 -16.46
C LEU A 75 -20.00 3.81 -14.94
N SER A 76 -21.14 4.07 -14.28
CA SER A 76 -21.21 4.11 -12.81
C SER A 76 -20.81 2.77 -12.17
N LYS A 77 -21.22 1.63 -12.75
CA LYS A 77 -20.80 0.30 -12.26
C LYS A 77 -19.28 0.11 -12.37
N LEU A 78 -18.69 0.47 -13.51
CA LEU A 78 -17.24 0.39 -13.71
C LEU A 78 -16.47 1.31 -12.75
N GLN A 79 -17.00 2.49 -12.48
CA GLN A 79 -16.42 3.43 -11.53
C GLN A 79 -16.44 2.89 -10.11
N THR A 80 -17.56 2.30 -9.65
CA THR A 80 -17.63 1.65 -8.34
C THR A 80 -16.62 0.51 -8.21
N GLN A 81 -16.43 -0.28 -9.26
CA GLN A 81 -15.42 -1.34 -9.29
C GLN A 81 -14.00 -0.78 -9.15
N ASP A 82 -13.65 0.23 -9.96
CA ASP A 82 -12.35 0.89 -9.90
C ASP A 82 -12.07 1.54 -8.53
N LEU A 83 -13.07 2.20 -7.93
CA LEU A 83 -12.96 2.79 -6.59
C LEU A 83 -12.76 1.73 -5.51
N THR A 84 -13.46 0.59 -5.62
CA THR A 84 -13.29 -0.54 -4.71
C THR A 84 -11.89 -1.13 -4.83
N GLU A 85 -11.36 -1.28 -6.05
CA GLU A 85 -10.00 -1.74 -6.28
C GLU A 85 -8.97 -0.77 -5.69
N VAL A 86 -9.14 0.54 -5.89
CA VAL A 86 -8.27 1.56 -5.28
C VAL A 86 -8.31 1.48 -3.77
N ALA A 87 -9.49 1.34 -3.15
CA ALA A 87 -9.60 1.21 -1.70
C ALA A 87 -8.84 -0.02 -1.18
N ALA A 88 -8.97 -1.17 -1.84
CA ALA A 88 -8.23 -2.39 -1.48
C ALA A 88 -6.71 -2.21 -1.62
N ILE A 89 -6.24 -1.54 -2.69
CA ILE A 89 -4.83 -1.23 -2.88
C ILE A 89 -4.31 -0.33 -1.75
N LEU A 90 -5.06 0.70 -1.36
CA LEU A 90 -4.64 1.62 -0.29
C LEU A 90 -4.54 0.90 1.06
N VAL A 91 -5.45 -0.02 1.36
CA VAL A 91 -5.36 -0.86 2.57
C VAL A 91 -4.07 -1.69 2.54
N ASN A 92 -3.70 -2.26 1.41
CA ASN A 92 -2.46 -3.02 1.28
C ASN A 92 -1.21 -2.14 1.40
N VAL A 93 -1.24 -0.94 0.83
CA VAL A 93 -0.19 0.08 1.01
C VAL A 93 -0.01 0.38 2.50
N MET A 94 -1.08 0.67 3.23
CA MET A 94 -1.02 0.94 4.67
C MET A 94 -0.42 -0.23 5.45
N LYS A 95 -0.84 -1.48 5.16
CA LYS A 95 -0.27 -2.67 5.81
C LYS A 95 1.25 -2.79 5.58
N LYS A 96 1.72 -2.54 4.36
CA LYS A 96 3.15 -2.58 4.03
C LYS A 96 3.92 -1.48 4.75
N GLN A 97 3.38 -0.26 4.80
CA GLN A 97 3.97 0.85 5.55
C GLN A 97 4.09 0.55 7.05
N THR A 98 3.03 0.04 7.66
CA THR A 98 3.04 -0.36 9.08
C THR A 98 4.12 -1.39 9.33
N ARG A 99 4.18 -2.46 8.52
CA ARG A 99 5.19 -3.51 8.66
C ARG A 99 6.62 -2.97 8.48
N ALA A 100 6.85 -2.12 7.48
CA ALA A 100 8.15 -1.50 7.26
C ALA A 100 8.57 -0.65 8.48
N SER A 101 7.63 0.09 9.08
CA SER A 101 7.86 0.93 10.25
C SER A 101 8.20 0.10 11.50
N GLU A 102 7.48 -1.00 11.72
CA GLU A 102 7.77 -1.96 12.79
C GLU A 102 9.18 -2.55 12.65
N LEU A 103 9.55 -2.98 11.44
CA LEU A 103 10.88 -3.55 11.18
C LEU A 103 11.99 -2.53 11.39
N LEU A 104 11.80 -1.28 10.99
CA LEU A 104 12.74 -0.20 11.26
C LEU A 104 12.91 0.02 12.76
N GLY A 105 11.83 -0.02 13.54
CA GLY A 105 11.93 0.04 15.01
C GLY A 105 12.69 -1.15 15.62
N VAL A 106 12.47 -2.37 15.11
CA VAL A 106 13.24 -3.55 15.53
C VAL A 106 14.72 -3.38 15.19
N ILE A 107 15.05 -2.87 14.01
CA ILE A 107 16.43 -2.58 13.59
C ILE A 107 17.10 -1.60 14.56
N GLU A 108 16.42 -0.50 14.93
CA GLU A 108 16.94 0.49 15.87
C GLU A 108 17.21 -0.13 17.24
N ASN A 109 16.27 -0.94 17.73
CA ASN A 109 16.43 -1.67 19.00
C ASN A 109 17.62 -2.64 18.95
N LEU A 110 17.79 -3.38 17.86
CA LEU A 110 18.95 -4.26 17.67
C LEU A 110 20.26 -3.46 17.69
N LYS A 111 20.34 -2.33 16.98
CA LYS A 111 21.53 -1.46 16.97
C LYS A 111 21.88 -0.90 18.34
N ALA A 112 20.90 -0.74 19.24
CA ALA A 112 21.10 -0.26 20.60
C ALA A 112 21.59 -1.33 21.59
N LEU A 113 21.62 -2.61 21.19
CA LEU A 113 22.12 -3.68 22.05
C LEU A 113 23.65 -3.55 22.24
N PRO A 114 24.18 -3.82 23.45
CA PRO A 114 25.61 -3.86 23.68
C PRO A 114 26.30 -4.91 22.80
N TYR A 115 27.53 -4.62 22.37
CA TYR A 115 28.39 -5.53 21.62
C TYR A 115 28.99 -6.61 22.52
#